data_AF-A0A478FQY2-F1
#
_entry.id   AF-A0A478FQY2-F1
#
_cell.length_a   1.000
_cell.length_b   1.000
_cell.length_c   1.000
_cell.angle_alpha   90.00
_cell.angle_beta   90.00
_cell.angle_gamma   90.00
#
_symmetry.space_group_name_H-M   'P 1'
#
loop_
_entity.id
_entity.type
_entity.pdbx_description
1 polymer ?
#
loop_
_entity_poly.entity_id
_entity_poly.type
_entity_poly.pdbx_seq_one_letter_code
_entity_poly.pdbx_strand_id
1 'polypeptide(L)'
;MSTQAIGAAAAGTAVIGGGGTLAAYAAGAFEREATYDSFQAYFNAKLSKTHKYIGNDSDLKGKIKANLEGSNKDNYKKELEKIIQQEGGTDVQEASVDGAESNDSNLTKISKKTKLWCEKTKDVKLTSNDKKWNEGNVKSHENWTPFQTVCLEQKKPT
;
A
#
# COMPACT_ATOMS: atom_id res chain seq x y z
N MET A 1 6.40 -60.66 -21.03
CA MET A 1 5.01 -60.16 -21.02
C MET A 1 4.37 -60.70 -19.75
N SER A 2 4.38 -59.93 -18.68
CA SER A 2 3.27 -59.09 -18.19
C SER A 2 2.08 -59.91 -17.68
N THR A 3 2.12 -60.23 -16.39
CA THR A 3 0.93 -60.55 -15.58
C THR A 3 1.28 -60.36 -14.10
N GLN A 4 1.05 -59.16 -13.59
CA GLN A 4 0.77 -58.93 -12.18
C GLN A 4 -0.37 -57.92 -12.08
N ALA A 5 -1.59 -58.43 -12.22
CA ALA A 5 -2.79 -57.79 -11.71
C ALA A 5 -3.22 -58.62 -10.51
N ILE A 6 -2.93 -58.14 -9.30
CA ILE A 6 -3.56 -58.65 -8.09
C ILE A 6 -4.23 -57.47 -7.43
N GLY A 7 -5.54 -57.40 -7.65
CA GLY A 7 -6.43 -56.65 -6.78
C GLY A 7 -6.42 -57.30 -5.41
N ALA A 8 -6.16 -56.48 -4.39
CA ALA A 8 -6.42 -56.77 -3.00
C ALA A 8 -6.63 -55.41 -2.30
N ALA A 9 -7.88 -54.95 -2.30
CA ALA A 9 -8.31 -53.86 -1.44
C ALA A 9 -9.38 -54.43 -0.50
N ALA A 10 -8.92 -55.12 0.55
CA ALA A 10 -9.70 -55.34 1.76
C ALA A 10 -8.78 -55.80 2.91
N ALA A 11 -9.09 -55.27 4.10
CA ALA A 11 -8.55 -55.58 5.42
C ALA A 11 -7.12 -55.06 5.69
N GLY A 12 -6.85 -54.31 6.75
CA GLY A 12 -7.66 -53.91 7.88
C GLY A 12 -6.72 -53.31 8.93
N THR A 13 -7.32 -52.49 9.80
CA THR A 13 -6.86 -52.13 11.15
C THR A 13 -5.57 -51.31 11.29
N ALA A 14 -5.75 -50.00 11.43
CA ALA A 14 -5.15 -49.29 12.57
C ALA A 14 -6.30 -48.77 13.45
N VAL A 15 -6.47 -49.44 14.59
CA VAL A 15 -7.30 -49.03 15.71
C VAL A 15 -6.63 -47.85 16.39
N ILE A 16 -7.26 -46.68 16.37
CA ILE A 16 -7.21 -45.63 17.41
C ILE A 16 -8.62 -44.99 17.36
N GLY A 17 -9.56 -45.25 18.26
CA GLY A 17 -9.39 -45.29 19.70
C GLY A 17 -9.29 -43.87 20.26
N GLY A 18 -10.33 -43.05 20.09
CA GLY A 18 -10.47 -41.74 20.72
C GLY A 18 -9.71 -40.59 20.06
N GLY A 19 -10.44 -39.65 19.45
CA GLY A 19 -9.94 -38.33 19.09
C GLY A 19 -9.32 -38.18 17.70
N GLY A 20 -10.18 -38.06 16.67
CA GLY A 20 -9.92 -37.28 15.45
C GLY A 20 -8.69 -37.63 14.61
N THR A 21 -8.76 -38.67 13.78
CA THR A 21 -7.84 -38.86 12.65
C THR A 21 -8.44 -38.42 11.32
N LEU A 22 -7.90 -37.30 10.82
CA LEU A 22 -7.33 -37.15 9.47
C LEU A 22 -8.20 -37.59 8.28
N ALA A 23 -8.97 -36.66 7.70
CA ALA A 23 -9.13 -36.50 6.25
C ALA A 23 -10.00 -35.27 5.92
N ALA A 24 -9.36 -34.12 5.75
CA ALA A 24 -9.87 -33.08 4.85
C ALA A 24 -8.68 -32.36 4.19
N TYR A 25 -7.83 -33.13 3.51
CA TYR A 25 -6.97 -32.58 2.47
C TYR A 25 -7.86 -32.25 1.26
N ALA A 26 -8.54 -31.11 1.37
CA ALA A 26 -9.21 -30.40 0.28
C ALA A 26 -9.23 -28.89 0.59
N ALA A 27 -8.12 -28.35 1.08
CA ALA A 27 -7.87 -26.90 1.09
C ALA A 27 -7.04 -26.53 -0.15
N GLY A 28 -7.55 -26.88 -1.32
CA GLY A 28 -7.02 -26.45 -2.61
C GLY A 28 -8.15 -25.84 -3.41
N ALA A 29 -8.46 -24.56 -3.16
CA ALA A 29 -9.14 -23.65 -4.08
C ALA A 29 -9.45 -22.35 -3.33
N PHE A 30 -8.99 -21.22 -3.87
CA PHE A 30 -9.07 -19.87 -3.31
C PHE A 30 -8.12 -19.63 -2.12
N GLU A 31 -6.85 -19.37 -2.43
CA GLU A 31 -6.14 -18.35 -1.64
C GLU A 31 -7.08 -17.14 -1.58
N ARG A 32 -7.69 -16.89 -0.42
CA ARG A 32 -8.44 -15.65 -0.23
C ARG A 32 -7.45 -14.52 -0.49
N GLU A 33 -7.68 -13.75 -1.55
CA GLU A 33 -6.87 -12.56 -1.82
C GLU A 33 -6.72 -11.78 -0.52
N ALA A 34 -5.47 -11.45 -0.16
CA ALA A 34 -5.21 -10.68 1.04
C ALA A 34 -6.00 -9.38 0.96
N THR A 35 -6.84 -9.15 1.97
CA THR A 35 -7.71 -7.99 2.04
C THR A 35 -7.17 -6.97 3.04
N TYR A 36 -7.37 -5.69 2.74
CA TYR A 36 -6.86 -4.57 3.53
C TYR A 36 -8.00 -3.61 3.85
N ASP A 37 -8.00 -3.07 5.06
CA ASP A 37 -9.06 -2.16 5.50
C ASP A 37 -8.79 -0.70 5.09
N SER A 38 -7.54 -0.36 4.75
CA SER A 38 -7.12 0.96 4.29
C SER A 38 -5.80 0.92 3.50
N PHE A 39 -5.40 2.07 2.94
CA PHE A 39 -4.06 2.25 2.37
C PHE A 39 -2.96 2.02 3.39
N GLN A 40 -3.15 2.45 4.64
CA GLN A 40 -2.20 2.19 5.71
C GLN A 40 -2.08 0.68 6.00
N ALA A 41 -3.20 -0.05 6.00
CA ALA A 41 -3.19 -1.50 6.20
C ALA A 41 -2.42 -2.21 5.07
N TYR A 42 -2.64 -1.78 3.81
CA TYR A 42 -1.89 -2.28 2.66
C TYR A 42 -0.39 -1.96 2.76
N PHE A 43 -0.04 -0.70 3.07
CA PHE A 43 1.35 -0.28 3.29
C PHE A 43 2.02 -1.14 4.36
N ASN A 44 1.39 -1.32 5.52
CA ASN A 44 1.92 -2.10 6.62
C ASN A 44 2.18 -3.56 6.22
N ALA A 45 1.27 -4.16 5.45
CA ALA A 45 1.36 -5.54 5.03
C ALA A 45 2.39 -5.79 3.91
N LYS A 46 2.52 -4.87 2.94
CA LYS A 46 3.27 -5.11 1.70
C LYS A 46 4.53 -4.28 1.54
N LEU A 47 4.56 -3.07 2.09
CA LEU A 47 5.60 -2.08 1.79
C LEU A 47 6.41 -1.66 3.00
N SER A 48 5.95 -1.87 4.23
CA SER A 48 6.63 -1.45 5.46
C SER A 48 8.06 -1.97 5.61
N LYS A 49 8.41 -3.08 4.95
CA LYS A 49 9.77 -3.63 4.91
C LYS A 49 10.73 -2.80 4.05
N THR A 50 10.23 -2.22 2.96
CA THR A 50 11.05 -1.51 1.96
C THR A 50 10.78 0.00 1.92
N HIS A 51 9.69 0.46 2.53
CA HIS A 51 9.27 1.86 2.54
C HIS A 51 8.95 2.31 3.98
N LYS A 52 9.04 3.62 4.21
CA LYS A 52 8.65 4.32 5.43
C LYS A 52 7.54 5.32 5.08
N TYR A 53 6.51 5.41 5.90
CA TYR A 53 5.54 6.51 5.83
C TYR A 53 6.19 7.80 6.34
N ILE A 54 6.11 8.87 5.55
CA ILE A 54 6.70 10.17 5.86
C ILE A 54 5.65 11.29 6.04
N GLY A 55 4.37 11.01 5.84
CA GLY A 55 3.30 12.02 5.89
C GLY A 55 3.17 12.75 7.23
N ASN A 56 3.66 12.16 8.33
CA ASN A 56 3.73 12.78 9.65
C ASN A 56 5.17 13.02 10.15
N ASP A 57 6.18 12.87 9.29
CA ASP A 57 7.57 13.07 9.65
C ASP A 57 7.82 14.56 9.99
N SER A 58 8.57 14.81 11.06
CA SER A 58 8.89 16.18 11.50
C SER A 58 9.69 16.94 10.45
N ASP A 59 10.46 16.23 9.61
CA ASP A 59 11.23 16.78 8.50
C ASP A 59 10.55 16.56 7.13
N LEU A 60 9.22 16.43 7.09
CA LEU A 60 8.49 16.30 5.82
C LEU A 60 8.84 17.42 4.83
N LYS A 61 9.05 18.65 5.32
CA LYS A 61 9.48 19.78 4.51
C LYS A 61 10.84 19.53 3.83
N GLY A 62 11.84 19.07 4.58
CA GLY A 62 13.16 18.72 4.04
C GLY A 62 13.09 17.58 3.04
N LYS A 63 12.24 16.57 3.30
CA LYS A 63 12.02 15.44 2.39
C LYS A 63 11.34 15.85 1.09
N ILE A 64 10.34 16.72 1.14
CA ILE A 64 9.69 17.26 -0.06
C ILE A 64 10.72 18.02 -0.90
N LYS A 65 11.54 18.86 -0.27
CA LYS A 65 12.61 19.60 -0.95
C LYS A 65 13.60 18.65 -1.63
N ALA A 66 14.11 17.66 -0.90
CA ALA A 66 15.07 16.70 -1.42
C ALA A 66 14.52 15.90 -2.61
N ASN A 67 13.22 15.58 -2.62
CA ASN A 67 12.59 14.90 -3.75
C ASN A 67 12.36 15.83 -4.95
N LEU A 68 12.09 17.12 -4.74
CA LEU A 68 12.01 18.12 -5.81
C LEU A 68 13.37 18.45 -6.43
N GLU A 69 14.47 18.24 -5.68
CA GLU A 69 15.85 18.40 -6.16
C GLU A 69 16.46 17.08 -6.69
N GLY A 70 15.75 15.95 -6.51
CA GLY A 70 16.25 14.61 -6.78
C GLY A 70 16.13 14.14 -8.23
N SER A 71 16.62 12.93 -8.51
CA SER A 71 16.59 12.32 -9.84
C SER A 71 15.16 12.03 -10.37
N ASN A 72 14.20 11.85 -9.48
CA ASN A 72 12.79 11.59 -9.81
C ASN A 72 11.91 12.84 -9.70
N LYS A 73 12.50 14.05 -9.75
CA LYS A 73 11.79 15.31 -9.48
C LYS A 73 10.52 15.48 -10.32
N ASP A 74 10.55 15.13 -11.61
CA ASP A 74 9.43 15.45 -12.51
C ASP A 74 8.20 14.60 -12.19
N ASN A 75 8.43 13.31 -11.88
CA ASN A 75 7.35 12.42 -11.43
C ASN A 75 6.85 12.83 -10.04
N TYR A 76 7.77 13.13 -9.11
CA TYR A 76 7.40 13.54 -7.77
C TYR A 76 6.58 14.84 -7.77
N LYS A 77 7.04 15.84 -8.53
CA LYS A 77 6.37 17.13 -8.72
C LYS A 77 4.96 16.94 -9.28
N LYS A 78 4.81 16.14 -10.34
CA LYS A 78 3.51 15.85 -10.96
C LYS A 78 2.52 15.22 -9.97
N GLU A 79 2.95 14.24 -9.18
CA GLU A 79 2.08 13.60 -8.19
C GLU A 79 1.78 14.52 -6.99
N LEU A 80 2.74 15.36 -6.59
CA LEU A 80 2.56 16.39 -5.57
C LEU A 80 1.55 17.45 -6.01
N GLU A 81 1.60 17.91 -7.26
CA GLU A 81 0.63 18.85 -7.82
C GLU A 81 -0.80 18.31 -7.76
N LYS A 82 -1.02 17.03 -8.06
CA LYS A 82 -2.34 16.39 -7.95
C LYS A 82 -2.89 16.46 -6.52
N ILE A 83 -2.06 16.14 -5.54
CA ILE A 83 -2.44 16.22 -4.11
C ILE A 83 -2.84 17.64 -3.74
N ILE A 84 -2.03 18.60 -4.16
CA ILE A 84 -2.24 20.01 -3.86
C ILE A 84 -3.53 20.55 -4.51
N GLN A 85 -3.83 20.13 -5.74
CA GLN A 85 -5.07 20.47 -6.44
C GLN A 85 -6.30 19.84 -5.77
N GLN A 86 -6.19 18.61 -5.28
CA GLN A 86 -7.27 17.90 -4.58
C GLN A 86 -7.60 18.51 -3.21
N GLU A 87 -6.60 19.00 -2.46
CA GLU A 87 -6.80 19.72 -1.19
C GLU A 87 -7.21 21.18 -1.39
N GLY A 88 -8.08 21.44 -2.37
CA GLY A 88 -8.51 22.75 -2.85
C GLY A 88 -8.56 23.84 -1.75
N GLY A 89 -7.92 24.97 -2.03
CA GLY A 89 -7.96 26.17 -1.20
C GLY A 89 -7.33 27.34 -1.94
N THR A 90 -7.95 28.51 -1.83
CA THR A 90 -7.57 29.75 -2.54
C THR A 90 -6.12 30.18 -2.29
N ASP A 91 -5.54 29.88 -1.13
CA ASP A 91 -4.15 30.19 -0.77
C ASP A 91 -3.07 29.45 -1.59
N VAL A 92 -3.47 28.45 -2.38
CA VAL A 92 -2.53 27.54 -3.07
C VAL A 92 -2.67 27.55 -4.59
N GLN A 93 -3.66 28.25 -5.14
CA GLN A 93 -3.53 28.70 -6.53
C GLN A 93 -2.33 29.65 -6.72
N GLU A 94 -1.83 30.28 -5.64
CA GLU A 94 -0.62 31.12 -5.67
C GLU A 94 0.70 30.38 -5.40
N ALA A 95 0.67 29.23 -4.71
CA ALA A 95 1.89 28.47 -4.41
C ALA A 95 2.13 27.44 -5.51
N SER A 96 2.84 27.85 -6.56
CA SER A 96 3.31 26.93 -7.58
C SER A 96 4.26 25.90 -6.96
N VAL A 97 4.09 24.63 -7.31
CA VAL A 97 5.09 23.59 -7.02
C VAL A 97 6.36 23.85 -7.82
N ASP A 98 6.25 24.58 -8.94
CA ASP A 98 7.40 25.10 -9.68
C ASP A 98 8.24 26.06 -8.83
N GLY A 99 9.52 25.73 -8.67
CA GLY A 99 10.48 26.55 -7.91
C GLY A 99 10.26 26.52 -6.39
N ALA A 100 9.39 25.65 -5.87
CA ALA A 100 9.13 25.53 -4.44
C ALA A 100 10.38 25.13 -3.64
N GLU A 101 11.30 24.37 -4.25
CA GLU A 101 12.60 24.01 -3.68
C GLU A 101 13.47 25.23 -3.32
N SER A 102 13.27 26.34 -4.02
CA SER A 102 13.98 27.61 -3.83
C SER A 102 13.19 28.63 -3.00
N ASN A 103 11.92 28.37 -2.69
CA ASN A 103 11.05 29.28 -1.94
C ASN A 103 10.54 28.63 -0.65
N ASP A 104 11.14 29.01 0.48
CA ASP A 104 10.86 28.41 1.79
C ASP A 104 9.39 28.59 2.25
N SER A 105 8.76 29.71 1.88
CA SER A 105 7.36 29.98 2.19
C SER A 105 6.43 29.04 1.42
N ASN A 106 6.67 28.87 0.12
CA ASN A 106 5.91 27.93 -0.72
C ASN A 106 6.10 26.49 -0.22
N LEU A 107 7.34 26.09 0.07
CA LEU A 107 7.65 24.76 0.60
C LEU A 107 6.96 24.50 1.95
N THR A 108 6.83 25.53 2.81
CA THR A 108 6.09 25.46 4.07
C THR A 108 4.59 25.28 3.84
N LYS A 109 3.99 25.99 2.87
CA LYS A 109 2.57 25.82 2.51
C LYS A 109 2.31 24.42 1.92
N ILE A 110 3.15 24.00 0.99
CA ILE A 110 3.08 22.69 0.33
C ILE A 110 3.19 21.58 1.38
N SER A 111 4.21 21.60 2.24
CA SER A 111 4.41 20.56 3.26
C SER A 111 3.23 20.43 4.23
N LYS A 112 2.60 21.55 4.63
CA LYS A 112 1.38 21.50 5.47
C LYS A 112 0.21 20.82 4.75
N LYS A 113 -0.01 21.14 3.48
CA LYS A 113 -1.06 20.50 2.67
C LYS A 113 -0.78 19.04 2.42
N THR A 114 0.46 18.71 2.05
CA THR A 114 0.90 17.32 1.89
C THR A 114 0.66 16.52 3.16
N LYS A 115 1.03 17.06 4.33
CA LYS A 115 0.77 16.41 5.63
C LYS A 115 -0.72 16.13 5.83
N LEU A 116 -1.57 17.14 5.65
CA LEU A 116 -3.02 16.99 5.81
C LEU A 116 -3.60 15.93 4.87
N TRP A 117 -3.22 15.96 3.60
CA TRP A 117 -3.67 14.97 2.63
C TRP A 117 -3.15 13.57 2.94
N CYS A 118 -1.86 13.41 3.28
CA CYS A 118 -1.29 12.10 3.62
C CYS A 118 -1.98 11.49 4.84
N GLU A 119 -2.33 12.30 5.84
CA GLU A 119 -3.03 11.86 7.05
C GLU A 119 -4.49 11.48 6.77
N LYS A 120 -5.18 12.22 5.89
CA LYS A 120 -6.53 11.89 5.44
C LYS A 120 -6.57 10.65 4.54
N THR A 121 -5.61 10.53 3.64
CA THR A 121 -5.59 9.50 2.59
C THR A 121 -5.15 8.13 3.11
N LYS A 122 -4.31 8.06 4.14
CA LYS A 122 -3.87 6.76 4.71
C LYS A 122 -5.05 5.92 5.22
N ASP A 123 -6.12 6.58 5.66
CA ASP A 123 -7.32 5.98 6.23
C ASP A 123 -8.43 5.76 5.20
N VAL A 124 -8.18 6.00 3.90
CA VAL A 124 -9.16 5.76 2.84
C VAL A 124 -9.58 4.30 2.82
N LYS A 125 -10.89 4.09 2.98
CA LYS A 125 -11.56 2.78 2.94
C LYS A 125 -12.48 2.72 1.73
N LEU A 126 -12.78 1.51 1.26
CA LEU A 126 -13.86 1.34 0.28
C LEU A 126 -15.19 1.70 0.93
N THR A 127 -16.01 2.47 0.24
CA THR A 127 -17.32 2.96 0.71
C THR A 127 -18.42 1.91 0.73
N SER A 128 -18.12 0.66 0.36
CA SER A 128 -19.09 -0.43 0.31
C SER A 128 -18.84 -1.39 1.47
N ASN A 129 -19.88 -1.60 2.30
CA ASN A 129 -19.81 -2.30 3.58
C ASN A 129 -19.24 -3.73 3.54
N ASP A 130 -19.17 -4.35 2.35
CA ASP A 130 -18.69 -5.73 2.16
C ASP A 130 -17.42 -5.83 1.31
N LYS A 131 -16.86 -4.70 0.84
CA LYS A 131 -15.65 -4.71 0.00
C LYS A 131 -14.46 -4.27 0.83
N LYS A 132 -13.54 -5.20 1.07
CA LYS A 132 -12.18 -4.86 1.51
C LYS A 132 -11.28 -4.60 0.31
N TRP A 133 -10.27 -3.77 0.50
CA TRP A 133 -9.26 -3.55 -0.53
C TRP A 133 -8.55 -4.87 -0.84
N ASN A 134 -8.39 -5.24 -2.10
CA ASN A 134 -7.37 -6.20 -2.53
C ASN A 134 -6.24 -5.42 -3.22
N GLU A 135 -5.13 -6.10 -3.54
CA GLU A 135 -3.97 -5.44 -4.14
C GLU A 135 -4.31 -4.75 -5.47
N GLY A 136 -5.16 -5.36 -6.31
CA GLY A 136 -5.60 -4.78 -7.58
C GLY A 136 -6.38 -3.48 -7.40
N ASN A 137 -7.34 -3.46 -6.47
CA ASN A 137 -8.16 -2.29 -6.20
C ASN A 137 -7.32 -1.17 -5.57
N VAL A 138 -6.39 -1.49 -4.64
CA VAL A 138 -5.49 -0.47 -4.08
C VAL A 138 -4.69 0.19 -5.19
N LYS A 139 -4.01 -0.61 -6.02
CA LYS A 139 -3.14 -0.10 -7.09
C LYS A 139 -3.91 0.67 -8.17
N SER A 140 -5.18 0.36 -8.37
CA SER A 140 -6.04 1.03 -9.36
C SER A 140 -6.74 2.26 -8.80
N HIS A 141 -6.70 2.51 -7.49
CA HIS A 141 -7.33 3.68 -6.90
C HIS A 141 -6.55 4.95 -7.27
N GLU A 142 -7.27 5.99 -7.68
CA GLU A 142 -6.68 7.25 -8.18
C GLU A 142 -5.72 7.92 -7.17
N ASN A 143 -6.02 7.80 -5.87
CA ASN A 143 -5.18 8.40 -4.82
C ASN A 143 -4.00 7.51 -4.41
N TRP A 144 -3.92 6.27 -4.89
CA TRP A 144 -2.83 5.36 -4.48
C TRP A 144 -1.48 5.80 -5.03
N THR A 145 -1.38 6.11 -6.32
CA THR A 145 -0.10 6.54 -6.92
C THR A 145 0.44 7.81 -6.26
N PRO A 146 -0.35 8.89 -6.09
CA PRO A 146 0.13 10.06 -5.35
C PRO A 146 0.51 9.74 -3.90
N PHE A 147 -0.25 8.88 -3.22
CA PHE A 147 0.06 8.45 -1.85
C PHE A 147 1.38 7.71 -1.77
N GLN A 148 1.59 6.76 -2.66
CA GLN A 148 2.83 5.99 -2.72
C GLN A 148 4.03 6.88 -3.05
N THR A 149 3.87 7.83 -3.97
CA THR A 149 4.98 8.70 -4.40
C THR A 149 5.32 9.77 -3.37
N VAL A 150 4.34 10.37 -2.71
CA VAL A 150 4.54 11.58 -1.89
C VAL A 150 4.53 11.28 -0.40
N CYS A 151 3.76 10.28 0.05
CA CYS A 151 3.65 9.97 1.48
C CYS A 151 4.55 8.80 1.91
N LEU A 152 5.16 8.07 0.97
CA LEU A 152 6.06 6.96 1.25
C LEU A 152 7.46 7.23 0.68
N GLU A 153 8.48 6.83 1.44
CA GLU A 153 9.89 6.91 1.03
C GLU A 153 10.52 5.53 1.10
N GLN A 154 11.32 5.15 0.09
CA GLN A 154 12.09 3.92 0.16
C GLN A 154 13.10 3.98 1.31
N LYS A 155 13.15 2.92 2.11
CA LYS A 155 14.19 2.76 3.12
C LYS A 155 15.52 2.61 2.40
N LYS A 156 16.51 3.42 2.79
CA LYS A 156 17.89 3.22 2.34
C LYS A 156 18.31 1.80 2.78
N PRO A 157 18.89 0.97 1.89
CA PRO A 157 19.50 -0.26 2.32
C PRO A 157 20.63 0.10 3.29
N THR A 158 20.49 -0.37 4.52
CA THR A 158 21.55 -0.38 5.55
C THR A 158 22.59 -1.43 5.24
#